data_AF-A0A3D4KBF8-F1
#
_entry.id   AF-A0A3D4KBF8-F1
#
_cell.length_a   1.000
_cell.length_b   1.000
_cell.length_c   1.000
_cell.angle_alpha   90.00
_cell.angle_beta   90.00
_cell.angle_gamma   90.00
#
_symmetry.space_group_name_H-M   'P 1'
#
loop_
_entity.id
_entity.type
_entity.pdbx_description
1 polymer ?
#
loop_
_entity_poly.entity_id
_entity_poly.type
_entity_poly.pdbx_seq_one_letter_code
_entity_poly.pdbx_strand_id
1 'polypeptide(L)'
;MSDSSIKDLINSIPKGTKNKSGNNDFINDENYIDASEEIIKDALKNGFDVIHMENGDIITTGTKVIITQYHWDSEKKKMVKVMSKAKE
;
A
#
# COMPACT_ATOMS: atom_id res chain seq x y z
N MET A 1 -0.49 -9.86 -25.28
CA MET A 1 -1.35 -10.03 -24.09
C MET A 1 -0.77 -9.41 -22.82
N SER A 2 0.20 -8.47 -22.90
CA SER A 2 0.88 -7.87 -21.73
C SER A 2 0.33 -6.50 -21.32
N ASP A 3 -0.63 -5.94 -22.06
CA ASP A 3 -1.03 -4.54 -21.95
C ASP A 3 -2.18 -4.29 -20.95
N SER A 4 -2.87 -5.35 -20.52
CA SER A 4 -4.02 -5.25 -19.60
C SER A 4 -3.57 -4.97 -18.16
N SER A 5 -2.58 -5.72 -17.65
CA SER A 5 -2.18 -5.62 -16.24
C SER A 5 -1.66 -4.25 -15.82
N ILE A 6 -0.97 -3.52 -16.71
CA ILE A 6 -0.50 -2.16 -16.41
C ILE A 6 -1.68 -1.19 -16.36
N LYS A 7 -2.65 -1.32 -17.26
CA LYS A 7 -3.86 -0.49 -17.28
C LYS A 7 -4.74 -0.75 -16.06
N ASP A 8 -4.85 -2.01 -15.66
CA ASP A 8 -5.60 -2.41 -14.47
C ASP A 8 -4.93 -1.86 -13.19
N LEU A 9 -3.60 -1.86 -13.13
CA LEU A 9 -2.84 -1.28 -12.02
C LEU A 9 -3.04 0.25 -11.95
N ILE A 10 -2.92 0.95 -13.07
CA ILE A 10 -3.14 2.40 -13.15
C ILE A 10 -4.57 2.76 -12.74
N ASN A 11 -5.56 1.95 -13.11
CA ASN A 11 -6.95 2.17 -12.73
C ASN A 11 -7.26 1.85 -11.26
N SER A 12 -6.42 1.05 -10.60
CA SER A 12 -6.53 0.76 -9.16
C SER A 12 -5.93 1.83 -8.25
N ILE A 13 -5.08 2.71 -8.80
CA ILE A 13 -4.57 3.87 -8.08
C ILE A 13 -5.77 4.78 -7.76
N PRO A 14 -6.01 5.13 -6.48
CA PRO A 14 -7.03 6.09 -6.11
C PRO A 14 -6.81 7.37 -6.90
N LYS A 15 -7.77 7.72 -7.77
CA LYS A 15 -7.74 9.00 -8.46
C LYS A 15 -7.99 10.05 -7.39
N GLY A 16 -6.95 10.80 -7.03
CA GLY A 16 -7.02 11.88 -6.05
C GLY A 16 -8.30 12.68 -6.25
N THR A 17 -8.99 12.98 -5.16
CA THR A 17 -10.22 13.79 -5.21
C THR A 17 -9.89 15.05 -6.03
N LYS A 18 -10.69 15.31 -7.07
CA LYS A 18 -10.58 16.54 -7.86
C LYS A 18 -11.03 17.73 -7.01
N ASN A 19 -10.24 18.06 -5.99
CA ASN A 19 -10.30 19.37 -5.38
C ASN A 19 -9.74 20.33 -6.43
N LYS A 20 -10.60 21.23 -6.91
CA LYS A 20 -10.24 22.28 -7.85
C LYS A 20 -8.91 22.89 -7.43
N SER A 21 -7.96 22.94 -8.36
CA SER A 21 -6.79 23.80 -8.29
C SER A 21 -7.20 25.18 -7.75
N GLY A 22 -6.79 25.49 -6.54
CA GLY A 22 -7.18 26.72 -5.88
C GLY A 22 -6.72 26.67 -4.43
N ASN A 23 -5.46 27.06 -4.24
CA ASN A 23 -4.71 27.16 -2.99
C ASN A 23 -4.18 25.84 -2.41
N ASN A 24 -2.93 25.52 -2.77
CA ASN A 24 -2.04 24.64 -2.00
C ASN A 24 -1.62 25.30 -0.67
N ASP A 25 -2.52 25.99 0.02
CA ASP A 25 -2.20 26.71 1.27
C ASP A 25 -1.77 25.73 2.37
N PHE A 26 -2.29 24.49 2.30
CA PHE A 26 -1.99 23.44 3.26
C PHE A 26 -0.54 22.94 3.20
N ILE A 27 0.20 23.15 2.10
CA ILE A 27 1.57 22.62 2.00
C ILE A 27 2.55 23.34 2.95
N ASN A 28 2.18 24.55 3.38
CA ASN A 28 2.89 25.32 4.38
C ASN A 28 2.22 25.24 5.76
N ASP A 29 1.14 24.45 5.91
CA ASP A 29 0.51 24.21 7.20
C ASP A 29 1.39 23.25 8.01
N GLU A 30 1.86 23.72 9.16
CA GLU A 30 2.72 22.95 10.07
C GLU A 30 2.08 21.62 10.47
N ASN A 31 0.75 21.58 10.65
CA ASN A 31 0.04 20.35 10.99
C ASN A 31 0.07 19.33 9.85
N TYR A 32 0.00 19.81 8.60
CA TYR A 32 0.10 18.95 7.44
C TYR A 32 1.52 18.41 7.27
N ILE A 33 2.53 19.26 7.45
CA ILE A 33 3.93 18.88 7.38
C ILE A 33 4.23 17.80 8.42
N ASP A 34 3.89 18.03 9.68
CA ASP A 34 4.18 17.08 10.77
C ASP A 34 3.48 15.73 10.54
N ALA A 35 2.19 15.76 10.20
CA ALA A 35 1.42 14.54 9.97
C ALA A 35 1.91 13.77 8.72
N SER A 36 2.21 14.48 7.63
CA SER A 36 2.72 13.85 6.40
C SER A 36 4.11 13.26 6.61
N GLU A 37 4.99 13.95 7.34
CA GLU A 37 6.32 13.44 7.66
C GLU A 37 6.28 12.16 8.49
N GLU A 38 5.41 12.08 9.49
CA GLU A 38 5.26 10.86 10.32
C GLU A 38 4.86 9.66 9.46
N ILE A 39 3.87 9.84 8.58
CA ILE A 39 3.39 8.80 7.67
C ILE A 39 4.49 8.38 6.69
N ILE A 40 5.19 9.34 6.08
CA ILE A 40 6.25 9.06 5.10
C ILE A 40 7.40 8.31 5.79
N LYS A 41 7.83 8.76 6.97
CA LYS A 41 8.91 8.11 7.75
C LYS A 41 8.54 6.68 8.11
N ASP A 42 7.32 6.45 8.60
CA ASP A 42 6.87 5.10 8.96
C ASP A 42 6.77 4.18 7.73
N ALA A 43 6.20 4.66 6.63
CA ALA A 43 6.08 3.91 5.39
C ALA A 43 7.45 3.49 4.83
N LEU A 44 8.40 4.43 4.74
CA LEU A 44 9.76 4.15 4.27
C LEU A 44 10.49 3.17 5.20
N LYS A 45 10.33 3.34 6.53
CA LYS A 45 10.93 2.42 7.53
C LYS A 45 10.41 0.99 7.37
N ASN A 46 9.13 0.84 7.03
CA ASN A 46 8.50 -0.46 6.78
C ASN A 46 8.74 -0.99 5.35
N GLY A 47 9.57 -0.31 4.55
CA GLY A 47 9.98 -0.76 3.22
C GLY A 47 8.94 -0.53 2.12
N PHE A 48 8.02 0.41 2.33
CA PHE A 48 7.10 0.86 1.30
C PHE A 48 7.76 1.91 0.41
N ASP A 49 7.43 1.90 -0.88
CA ASP A 49 7.63 3.01 -1.79
C ASP A 49 6.58 4.09 -1.51
N VAL A 50 6.96 5.37 -1.60
CA VAL A 50 6.07 6.50 -1.26
C VAL A 50 6.01 7.49 -2.42
N ILE A 51 4.80 7.93 -2.76
CA ILE A 51 4.52 9.00 -3.73
C ILE A 51 3.71 10.07 -3.01
N HIS A 52 4.27 11.29 -2.93
CA HIS A 52 3.60 12.46 -2.40
C HIS A 52 3.04 13.29 -3.56
N MET A 53 1.73 13.49 -3.59
CA MET A 53 1.03 14.18 -4.68
C MET A 53 0.82 15.67 -4.38
N GLU A 54 0.77 16.49 -5.43
CA GLU A 54 0.57 17.95 -5.32
C GLU A 54 -0.77 18.35 -4.67
N ASN A 55 -1.77 17.46 -4.70
CA ASN A 55 -3.07 17.67 -4.05
C ASN A 55 -3.05 17.32 -2.54
N GLY A 56 -1.90 16.91 -2.02
CA GLY A 56 -1.72 16.57 -0.61
C GLY A 56 -1.89 15.09 -0.27
N ASP A 57 -2.28 14.26 -1.24
CA ASP A 57 -2.40 12.81 -1.03
C ASP A 57 -1.01 12.16 -0.90
N ILE A 58 -0.92 11.14 -0.05
CA ILE A 58 0.28 10.30 0.11
C ILE A 58 -0.11 8.87 -0.27
N ILE A 59 0.54 8.33 -1.29
CA ILE A 59 0.33 6.97 -1.75
C ILE A 59 1.53 6.14 -1.31
N THR A 60 1.30 5.07 -0.56
CA THR A 60 2.33 4.11 -0.16
C THR A 60 2.08 2.78 -0.86
N THR A 61 3.14 2.16 -1.39
CA THR A 61 3.07 0.86 -2.08
C THR A 61 4.10 -0.08 -1.49
N GLY A 62 3.69 -1.28 -1.10
CA GLY A 62 4.59 -2.25 -0.46
C GLY A 62 4.26 -3.68 -0.83
N THR A 63 5.19 -4.58 -0.54
CA THR A 63 5.02 -6.02 -0.78
C THR A 63 4.64 -6.72 0.51
N LYS A 64 3.40 -7.21 0.60
CA LYS A 64 2.96 -8.04 1.73
C LYS A 64 3.29 -9.50 1.48
N VAL A 65 4.15 -10.09 2.32
CA VAL A 65 4.50 -11.52 2.22
C VAL A 65 3.62 -12.35 3.14
N ILE A 66 2.82 -13.25 2.55
CA ILE A 66 1.95 -14.18 3.28
C ILE A 66 2.55 -15.58 3.21
N ILE A 67 3.08 -16.06 4.32
CA ILE A 67 3.62 -17.41 4.44
C ILE A 67 2.52 -18.32 4.96
N THR A 68 2.07 -19.26 4.14
CA THR A 68 1.13 -20.31 4.56
C THR A 68 1.76 -21.67 4.43
N GLN A 69 1.82 -22.41 5.55
CA GLN A 69 2.31 -23.78 5.57
C GLN A 69 1.12 -24.73 5.63
N TYR A 70 1.15 -25.73 4.76
CA TYR A 70 0.25 -26.87 4.77
C TYR A 70 1.04 -28.14 5.04
N HIS A 71 0.41 -29.09 5.72
CA HIS A 71 0.92 -30.43 5.94
C HIS A 71 -0.07 -31.46 5.43
N TRP A 72 0.42 -32.53 4.83
CA TRP A 72 -0.41 -33.62 4.34
C TRP A 72 -0.82 -34.54 5.49
N ASP A 73 -2.12 -34.64 5.77
CA ASP A 73 -2.67 -35.62 6.70
C ASP A 73 -3.02 -36.90 5.93
N SER A 74 -2.20 -37.94 6.10
CA SER A 74 -2.34 -39.23 5.40
C SER A 74 -3.59 -40.02 5.82
N GLU A 75 -4.09 -39.83 7.04
CA GLU A 75 -5.31 -40.49 7.52
C GLU A 75 -6.54 -39.86 6.90
N LYS A 76 -6.57 -38.52 6.85
CA LYS A 76 -7.69 -37.74 6.27
C LYS A 76 -7.56 -37.52 4.77
N LYS A 77 -6.44 -37.94 4.16
CA LYS A 77 -6.09 -37.75 2.74
C LYS A 77 -6.28 -36.31 2.26
N LYS A 78 -5.84 -35.32 3.05
CA LYS A 78 -5.99 -33.89 2.71
C LYS A 78 -4.84 -33.04 3.24
N MET A 79 -4.64 -31.88 2.62
CA MET A 79 -3.78 -30.83 3.16
C MET A 79 -4.47 -30.13 4.33
N VAL A 80 -3.77 -30.01 5.46
CA VAL A 80 -4.20 -29.28 6.65
C VAL A 80 -3.30 -28.07 6.82
N LYS A 81 -3.90 -26.89 7.01
CA LYS A 81 -3.15 -25.66 7.26
C LYS A 81 -2.49 -25.76 8.64
N VAL A 82 -1.17 -25.69 8.68
CA VAL A 82 -0.36 -25.77 9.91
C VAL A 82 -0.18 -24.38 10.50
N MET A 83 0.13 -23.41 9.65
CA MET A 83 0.30 -22.02 10.06
C MET A 83 0.02 -21.07 8.91
N SER A 84 -0.41 -19.87 9.24
CA SER A 84 -0.26 -18.70 8.39
C SER A 84 0.39 -17.59 9.18
N LYS A 85 1.49 -17.05 8.67
CA LYS A 85 2.08 -15.80 9.14
C LYS A 85 2.05 -14.81 7.99
N ALA A 86 1.39 -13.68 8.19
CA ALA A 86 1.70 -12.49 7.41
C ALA A 86 2.97 -11.90 8.03
N LYS A 87 4.00 -11.67 7.23
CA LYS A 87 5.06 -10.76 7.62
C LYS A 87 4.53 -9.37 7.24
N GLU A 88 4.20 -8.59 8.26
CA GLU A 88 3.91 -7.15 8.11
C GLU A 88 5.19 -6.41 7.74
#